data_AF-A0A7X3RFG9-F1
#
_entry.id   AF-A0A7X3RFG9-F1
#
_cell.length_a   1.000
_cell.length_b   1.000
_cell.length_c   1.000
_cell.angle_alpha   90.00
_cell.angle_beta   90.00
_cell.angle_gamma   90.00
#
_symmetry.space_group_name_H-M   'P 1'
#
loop_
_entity.id
_entity.type
_entity.pdbx_description
1 polymer ?
#
loop_
_entity_poly.entity_id
_entity_poly.type
_entity_poly.pdbx_seq_one_letter_code
_entity_poly.pdbx_strand_id
1 'polypeptide(L)'
;MQNVLENTADAVEVPEQHPGLVSRMFRDYRNNFGLFWQVMLPLIIVNLLFYIGIFLFAKSMSPEGQWTISTGGSIAGPISSSESVEPTGVVWGTRLGFSFTSINLLWLAMCPLIFVIVGHRNGMDTTFKTVWQQTLRKTVPILGATFLIGIVVLGVPVIFGFFAFEFLFLELAQSNAPPFIFGFGGMIAAWSVISMYFVVKWSLYNQGIMIENLSAVRALRRSSELVRSRTWWRLLGIYLLLSLVYTVLTSVLLGLTIAFLSFVVPELIPLREALLSSRLIGLLFFGYAKITVEGAPMLWTVAAICSVQTLISAALTPIWASLTTHLYTEQVGEHTQQVSV
;
A
#
# COMPACT_ATOMS: atom_id res chain seq x y z
N MET A 1 56.33 -17.62 39.29
CA MET A 1 56.62 -18.73 38.36
C MET A 1 55.86 -19.93 38.89
N GLN A 2 54.90 -20.55 38.23
CA GLN A 2 54.53 -20.54 36.82
C GLN A 2 53.13 -21.19 36.76
N ASN A 3 52.29 -20.61 35.90
CA ASN A 3 51.02 -21.11 35.39
C ASN A 3 51.06 -22.64 35.12
N VAL A 4 49.93 -23.35 34.96
CA VAL A 4 49.28 -23.47 33.64
C VAL A 4 48.20 -24.58 33.75
N LEU A 5 46.96 -24.19 33.41
CA LEU A 5 45.88 -24.97 32.78
C LEU A 5 45.20 -26.11 33.55
N GLU A 6 44.00 -25.82 34.06
CA GLU A 6 42.80 -26.57 33.66
C GLU A 6 41.54 -25.70 33.88
N ASN A 7 41.37 -24.71 33.01
CA ASN A 7 40.13 -23.94 32.89
C ASN A 7 39.76 -23.94 31.41
N THR A 8 39.08 -25.00 30.99
CA THR A 8 38.48 -25.13 29.65
C THR A 8 37.09 -25.74 29.81
N ALA A 9 36.24 -24.99 30.50
CA ALA A 9 34.81 -25.04 30.27
C ALA A 9 34.37 -23.65 29.80
N ASP A 10 35.05 -23.15 28.76
CA ASP A 10 34.46 -22.15 27.87
C ASP A 10 33.30 -22.86 27.15
N ALA A 11 32.16 -22.90 27.83
CA ALA A 11 30.89 -22.97 27.16
C ALA A 11 30.90 -21.78 26.20
N VAL A 12 31.20 -22.06 24.93
CA VAL A 12 30.89 -21.17 23.83
C VAL A 12 29.42 -20.85 24.01
N GLU A 13 29.14 -19.67 24.56
CA GLU A 13 27.83 -19.07 24.52
C GLU A 13 27.52 -18.96 23.03
N VAL A 14 26.80 -19.97 22.52
CA VAL A 14 26.16 -19.90 21.22
C VAL A 14 25.40 -18.59 21.29
N PRO A 15 25.74 -17.58 20.44
CA PRO A 15 25.03 -16.32 20.47
C PRO A 15 23.57 -16.69 20.34
N GLU A 16 22.74 -16.35 21.34
CA GLU A 16 21.31 -16.60 21.26
C GLU A 16 20.89 -16.08 19.89
N GLN A 17 20.59 -17.01 18.98
CA GLN A 17 20.13 -16.69 17.65
C GLN A 17 18.82 -15.98 17.90
N HIS A 18 18.89 -14.65 17.96
CA HIS A 18 17.76 -13.78 18.16
C HIS A 18 16.69 -14.30 17.22
N PRO A 19 15.60 -14.92 17.73
CA PRO A 19 14.66 -15.59 16.88
C PRO A 19 14.25 -14.56 15.84
N GLY A 20 14.53 -14.90 14.58
CA GLY A 20 14.65 -13.92 13.50
C GLY A 20 13.46 -12.97 13.57
N LEU A 21 13.71 -11.68 13.42
CA LEU A 21 12.75 -10.59 13.51
C LEU A 21 11.38 -10.94 12.86
N VAL A 22 11.43 -11.63 11.72
CA VAL A 22 10.27 -12.18 11.01
C VAL A 22 9.50 -13.23 11.82
N SER A 23 10.19 -14.20 12.44
CA SER A 23 9.56 -15.24 13.26
C SER A 23 8.87 -14.68 14.50
N ARG A 24 9.44 -13.64 15.13
CA ARG A 24 8.80 -12.95 16.26
C ARG A 24 7.54 -12.23 15.80
N MET A 25 7.62 -11.45 14.72
CA MET A 25 6.46 -10.77 14.15
C MET A 25 5.35 -11.73 13.72
N PHE A 26 5.70 -12.86 13.09
CA PHE A 26 4.72 -13.86 12.67
C PHE A 26 4.07 -14.56 13.86
N ARG A 27 4.83 -14.80 14.93
CA ARG A 27 4.33 -15.38 16.18
C ARG A 27 3.39 -14.42 16.90
N ASP A 28 3.76 -13.15 17.03
CA ASP A 28 2.93 -12.12 17.64
C ASP A 28 1.63 -11.93 16.85
N TYR A 29 1.72 -11.91 15.52
CA TYR A 29 0.57 -11.86 14.62
C TYR A 29 -0.35 -13.09 14.80
N ARG A 30 0.22 -14.29 14.77
CA ARG A 30 -0.53 -15.55 14.90
C ARG A 30 -1.22 -15.66 16.25
N ASN A 31 -0.53 -15.32 17.33
CA ASN A 31 -1.05 -15.42 18.68
C ASN A 31 -2.19 -14.42 18.94
N ASN A 32 -2.15 -13.25 18.29
CA ASN A 32 -3.15 -12.20 18.43
C ASN A 32 -4.07 -12.06 17.20
N PHE A 33 -4.12 -13.07 16.35
CA PHE A 33 -4.81 -13.04 15.06
C PHE A 33 -6.28 -12.63 15.21
N GLY A 34 -6.96 -13.18 16.22
CA GLY A 34 -8.37 -12.86 16.51
C GLY A 34 -8.59 -11.39 16.83
N LEU A 35 -7.76 -10.79 17.69
CA LEU A 35 -7.86 -9.38 18.06
C LEU A 35 -7.56 -8.47 16.87
N PHE A 36 -6.52 -8.79 16.10
CA PHE A 36 -6.19 -8.04 14.89
C PHE A 36 -7.34 -8.07 13.88
N TRP A 37 -7.94 -9.23 13.66
CA TRP A 37 -9.07 -9.35 12.75
C TRP A 37 -10.31 -8.61 13.25
N GLN A 38 -10.61 -8.68 14.55
CA GLN A 38 -11.72 -7.93 15.17
C GLN A 38 -11.57 -6.41 14.99
N VAL A 39 -10.35 -5.89 15.13
CA VAL A 39 -10.02 -4.48 14.92
C VAL A 39 -10.12 -4.08 13.43
N MET A 40 -9.70 -4.96 12.53
CA MET A 40 -9.72 -4.72 11.08
C MET A 40 -11.13 -4.84 10.47
N LEU A 41 -11.98 -5.70 11.00
CA LEU A 41 -13.28 -6.07 10.41
C LEU A 41 -14.20 -4.88 10.13
N PRO A 42 -14.37 -3.89 11.04
CA PRO A 42 -15.14 -2.69 10.73
C PRO A 42 -14.57 -1.92 9.53
N LEU A 43 -13.25 -1.80 9.42
CA LEU A 43 -12.59 -1.09 8.32
C LEU A 43 -12.68 -1.86 7.00
N ILE A 44 -12.59 -3.19 7.06
CA ILE A 44 -12.83 -4.07 5.90
C ILE A 44 -14.24 -3.85 5.36
N ILE A 45 -15.26 -3.85 6.23
CA ILE A 45 -16.65 -3.63 5.84
C ILE A 45 -16.82 -2.26 5.21
N VAL A 46 -16.33 -1.19 5.85
CA VAL A 46 -16.44 0.16 5.31
C VAL A 46 -15.71 0.31 3.98
N ASN A 47 -14.52 -0.28 3.84
CA ASN A 47 -13.75 -0.27 2.58
C ASN A 47 -14.51 -0.99 1.46
N LEU A 48 -15.10 -2.14 1.75
CA LEU A 48 -15.88 -2.91 0.78
C LEU A 48 -17.14 -2.14 0.36
N LEU A 49 -17.87 -1.55 1.31
CA LEU A 49 -19.03 -0.68 1.02
C LEU A 49 -18.64 0.54 0.19
N PHE A 50 -17.48 1.14 0.48
CA PHE A 50 -16.96 2.27 -0.28
C PHE A 50 -16.67 1.90 -1.74
N TYR A 51 -16.02 0.75 -1.98
CA TYR A 51 -15.79 0.26 -3.35
C TYR A 51 -17.09 -0.09 -4.09
N ILE A 52 -18.06 -0.72 -3.42
CA ILE A 52 -19.39 -0.97 -4.00
C ILE A 52 -20.07 0.35 -4.34
N GLY A 53 -20.00 1.35 -3.46
CA GLY A 53 -20.56 2.68 -3.67
C GLY A 53 -19.93 3.39 -4.87
N ILE A 54 -18.60 3.38 -4.98
CA ILE A 54 -17.88 3.93 -6.15
C ILE A 54 -18.34 3.24 -7.43
N PHE A 55 -18.44 1.90 -7.42
CA PHE A 55 -18.89 1.15 -8.58
C PHE A 55 -20.31 1.52 -9.00
N LEU A 56 -21.26 1.55 -8.06
CA LEU A 56 -22.65 1.93 -8.32
C LEU A 56 -22.75 3.37 -8.85
N PHE A 57 -21.98 4.29 -8.27
CA PHE A 57 -21.91 5.68 -8.74
C PHE A 57 -21.35 5.76 -10.17
N ALA A 58 -20.24 5.10 -10.45
CA ALA A 58 -19.64 5.05 -11.78
C ALA A 58 -20.59 4.43 -12.82
N LYS A 59 -21.30 3.36 -12.44
CA LYS A 59 -22.34 2.71 -13.26
C LYS A 59 -23.51 3.64 -13.54
N SER A 60 -23.91 4.44 -12.57
CA SER A 60 -24.97 5.45 -12.74
C SER A 60 -24.54 6.59 -13.66
N MET A 61 -23.26 6.99 -13.64
CA MET A 61 -22.75 8.07 -14.47
C MET A 61 -22.48 7.64 -15.92
N SER A 62 -22.14 6.38 -16.16
CA SER A 62 -21.85 5.86 -17.50
C SER A 62 -22.30 4.40 -17.65
N PRO A 63 -23.61 4.17 -17.90
CA PRO A 63 -24.16 2.82 -18.02
C PRO A 63 -23.68 2.08 -19.27
N GLU A 64 -23.46 2.82 -20.37
CA GLU A 64 -23.04 2.29 -21.68
C GLU A 64 -21.53 2.46 -21.95
N GLY A 65 -20.77 2.97 -20.97
CA GLY A 65 -19.33 3.13 -21.10
C GLY A 65 -18.59 1.80 -21.24
N GLN A 66 -17.42 1.82 -21.85
CA GLN A 66 -16.49 0.69 -21.79
C GLN A 66 -15.92 0.58 -20.38
N TRP A 67 -15.91 -0.63 -19.82
CA TRP A 67 -15.40 -0.92 -18.49
C TRP A 67 -14.10 -1.69 -18.56
N THR A 68 -13.16 -1.40 -17.68
CA THR A 68 -11.86 -2.06 -17.68
C THR A 68 -11.60 -2.79 -16.38
N ILE A 69 -11.36 -4.09 -16.49
CA ILE A 69 -10.99 -4.94 -15.36
C ILE A 69 -9.51 -5.29 -15.52
N SER A 70 -8.69 -4.89 -14.54
CA SER A 70 -7.26 -5.18 -14.54
C SER A 70 -6.89 -6.12 -13.40
N THR A 71 -6.02 -7.09 -13.69
CA THR A 71 -5.41 -7.95 -12.68
C THR A 71 -4.45 -7.20 -11.75
N GLY A 72 -4.02 -5.98 -12.12
CA GLY A 72 -3.09 -5.14 -11.36
C GLY A 72 -3.72 -4.36 -10.20
N GLY A 73 -4.93 -4.74 -9.75
CA GLY A 73 -5.62 -4.10 -8.62
C GLY A 73 -6.42 -2.85 -8.96
N SER A 74 -6.67 -2.58 -10.24
CA SER A 74 -7.55 -1.49 -10.69
C SER A 74 -8.82 -2.07 -11.30
N ILE A 75 -9.95 -1.89 -10.62
CA ILE A 75 -11.27 -1.94 -11.24
C ILE A 75 -11.52 -0.50 -11.70
N ALA A 76 -11.16 -0.19 -12.93
CA ALA A 76 -11.30 1.16 -13.43
C ALA A 76 -12.74 1.36 -13.93
N GLY A 77 -13.30 2.52 -13.56
CA GLY A 77 -14.59 3.00 -14.02
C GLY A 77 -14.61 3.23 -15.55
N PRO A 78 -15.65 3.91 -16.05
CA PRO A 78 -15.81 4.12 -17.50
C PRO A 78 -14.56 4.76 -18.09
N ILE A 79 -14.07 4.22 -19.20
CA ILE A 79 -12.96 4.81 -19.95
C ILE A 79 -13.36 6.25 -20.30
N SER A 80 -12.59 7.23 -19.80
CA SER A 80 -12.76 8.62 -20.20
C SER A 80 -12.53 8.72 -21.70
N SER A 81 -13.44 9.39 -22.41
CA SER A 81 -13.54 9.53 -23.87
C SER A 81 -12.29 10.04 -24.61
N SER A 82 -11.17 10.29 -23.92
CA SER A 82 -9.88 10.65 -24.49
C SER A 82 -8.91 9.48 -24.72
N GLU A 83 -9.15 8.29 -24.16
CA GLU A 83 -8.45 7.07 -24.58
C GLU A 83 -9.12 6.58 -25.87
N SER A 84 -8.37 6.56 -26.98
CA SER A 84 -8.81 5.96 -28.24
C SER A 84 -9.49 4.63 -27.96
N VAL A 85 -10.70 4.41 -28.51
CA VAL A 85 -11.48 3.16 -28.39
C VAL A 85 -10.52 1.97 -28.43
N GLU A 86 -10.19 1.44 -27.26
CA GLU A 86 -9.28 0.29 -27.20
C GLU A 86 -10.04 -0.88 -27.83
N PRO A 87 -9.40 -1.66 -28.72
CA PRO A 87 -10.06 -2.81 -29.31
C PRO A 87 -10.55 -3.72 -28.18
N THR A 88 -11.81 -4.14 -28.26
CA THR A 88 -12.40 -5.09 -27.33
C THR A 88 -11.54 -6.35 -27.32
N GLY A 89 -10.93 -6.66 -26.17
CA GLY A 89 -9.92 -7.70 -26.08
C GLY A 89 -9.09 -7.63 -24.80
N VAL A 90 -8.14 -8.57 -24.70
CA VAL A 90 -7.19 -8.63 -23.59
C VAL A 90 -5.90 -7.91 -23.97
N VAL A 91 -5.63 -6.80 -23.30
CA VAL A 91 -4.38 -6.05 -23.42
C VAL A 91 -3.43 -6.52 -22.32
N TRP A 92 -2.24 -6.94 -22.73
CA TRP A 92 -1.16 -7.27 -21.83
C TRP A 92 -0.25 -6.06 -21.66
N GLY A 93 0.02 -5.70 -20.42
CA GLY A 93 0.97 -4.63 -20.11
C GLY A 93 1.89 -5.03 -18.97
N THR A 94 3.00 -4.31 -18.86
CA THR A 94 3.87 -4.34 -17.69
C THR A 94 3.63 -3.07 -16.89
N ARG A 95 3.34 -3.19 -15.60
CA ARG A 95 3.21 -2.03 -14.71
C ARG A 95 4.33 -2.03 -13.70
N LEU A 96 5.40 -1.31 -14.03
CA LEU A 96 6.38 -0.82 -13.04
C LEU A 96 5.83 0.49 -12.48
N GLY A 97 4.83 0.40 -11.61
CA GLY A 97 4.20 1.58 -11.03
C GLY A 97 3.59 1.29 -9.68
N PHE A 98 3.90 2.12 -8.70
CA PHE A 98 3.15 2.18 -7.46
C PHE A 98 1.75 2.70 -7.80
N SER A 99 0.73 1.85 -7.70
CA SER A 99 -0.65 2.30 -7.86
C SER A 99 -1.05 3.10 -6.62
N PHE A 100 -0.76 4.40 -6.63
CA PHE A 100 -1.22 5.36 -5.62
C PHE A 100 -2.76 5.40 -5.51
N THR A 101 -3.46 4.90 -6.52
CA THR A 101 -4.93 4.94 -6.64
C THR A 101 -5.67 4.00 -5.71
N SER A 102 -4.99 3.08 -5.03
CA SER A 102 -5.59 2.36 -3.89
C SER A 102 -5.18 3.07 -2.60
N ILE A 103 -5.69 4.28 -2.38
CA ILE A 103 -5.83 4.84 -1.01
C ILE A 103 -6.87 3.94 -0.33
N ASN A 104 -6.43 2.74 0.03
CA ASN A 104 -7.25 1.74 0.68
C ASN A 104 -7.54 2.32 2.07
N LEU A 105 -8.82 2.38 2.43
CA LEU A 105 -9.25 2.86 3.75
C LEU A 105 -8.60 2.02 4.87
N LEU A 106 -8.16 0.80 4.53
CA LEU A 106 -7.33 -0.09 5.35
C LEU A 106 -5.99 0.51 5.79
N TRP A 107 -5.46 1.53 5.12
CA TRP A 107 -4.27 2.23 5.63
C TRP A 107 -4.54 2.94 6.95
N LEU A 108 -5.79 3.38 7.20
CA LEU A 108 -6.19 3.90 8.52
C LEU A 108 -6.14 2.82 9.60
N ALA A 109 -6.22 1.54 9.22
CA ALA A 109 -6.12 0.43 10.14
C ALA A 109 -4.71 0.25 10.73
N MET A 110 -3.69 0.87 10.13
CA MET A 110 -2.34 0.92 10.69
C MET A 110 -2.33 1.47 12.12
N CYS A 111 -3.13 2.49 12.39
CA CYS A 111 -3.18 3.18 13.67
C CYS A 111 -3.67 2.28 14.83
N PRO A 112 -4.87 1.66 14.74
CA PRO A 112 -5.32 0.75 15.79
C PRO A 112 -4.45 -0.50 15.89
N LEU A 113 -3.86 -0.98 14.79
CA LEU A 113 -2.90 -2.10 14.81
C LEU A 113 -1.62 -1.75 15.59
N ILE A 114 -1.03 -0.59 15.34
CA ILE A 114 0.15 -0.10 16.09
C ILE A 114 -0.19 -0.02 17.58
N PHE A 115 -1.38 0.48 17.93
CA PHE A 115 -1.81 0.55 19.33
C PHE A 115 -1.91 -0.83 19.99
N VAL A 116 -2.47 -1.83 19.29
CA VAL A 116 -2.50 -3.23 19.78
C VAL A 116 -1.09 -3.76 20.00
N ILE A 117 -0.18 -3.57 19.03
CA ILE A 117 1.20 -4.06 19.11
C ILE A 117 1.95 -3.43 20.29
N VAL A 118 1.84 -2.11 20.47
CA VAL A 118 2.49 -1.38 21.56
C VAL A 118 1.85 -1.74 22.90
N GLY A 119 0.52 -1.84 22.96
CA GLY A 119 -0.19 -2.21 24.18
C GLY A 119 0.18 -3.60 24.67
N HIS A 120 0.30 -4.56 23.75
CA HIS A 120 0.75 -5.91 24.09
C HIS A 120 2.20 -5.94 24.59
N ARG A 121 3.12 -5.20 23.94
CA ARG A 121 4.51 -5.07 24.40
C ARG A 121 4.61 -4.49 25.81
N ASN A 122 3.71 -3.59 26.17
CA ASN A 122 3.66 -2.95 27.48
C ASN A 122 2.88 -3.78 28.52
N GLY A 123 2.41 -4.99 28.19
CA GLY A 123 1.66 -5.85 29.10
C GLY A 123 0.25 -5.32 29.44
N MET A 124 -0.32 -4.45 28.60
CA MET A 124 -1.67 -3.92 28.81
C MET A 124 -2.73 -4.87 28.25
N ASP A 125 -3.81 -5.08 29.01
CA ASP A 125 -5.00 -5.81 28.55
C ASP A 125 -5.71 -4.99 27.45
N THR A 126 -5.37 -5.27 26.20
CA THR A 126 -5.91 -4.57 25.04
C THR A 126 -7.26 -5.16 24.65
N THR A 127 -8.35 -4.48 25.03
CA THR A 127 -9.71 -4.81 24.57
C THR A 127 -10.06 -4.01 23.32
N PHE A 128 -10.84 -4.60 22.39
CA PHE A 128 -11.33 -3.95 21.17
C PHE A 128 -11.89 -2.52 21.41
N LYS A 129 -12.74 -2.36 22.43
CA LYS A 129 -13.33 -1.06 22.78
C LYS A 129 -12.27 0.00 23.12
N THR A 130 -11.27 -0.38 23.89
CA THR A 130 -10.18 0.52 24.30
C THR A 130 -9.34 0.94 23.11
N VAL A 131 -8.99 0.00 22.24
CA VAL A 131 -8.24 0.24 20.99
C VAL A 131 -8.97 1.25 20.11
N TRP A 132 -10.26 1.05 19.89
CA TRP A 132 -11.05 1.92 19.01
C TRP A 132 -11.27 3.31 19.61
N GLN A 133 -11.59 3.41 20.91
CA GLN A 133 -11.75 4.70 21.59
C GLN A 133 -10.47 5.54 21.55
N GLN A 134 -9.31 4.92 21.76
CA GLN A 134 -8.04 5.62 21.73
C GLN A 134 -7.63 6.03 20.31
N THR A 135 -7.86 5.15 19.33
CA THR A 135 -7.62 5.43 17.91
C THR A 135 -8.49 6.60 17.44
N LEU A 136 -9.78 6.60 17.77
CA LEU A 136 -10.71 7.66 17.39
C LEU A 136 -10.34 9.02 17.99
N ARG A 137 -9.87 9.05 19.24
CA ARG A 137 -9.37 10.30 19.87
C ARG A 137 -8.15 10.87 19.16
N LYS A 138 -7.39 10.03 18.45
CA LYS A 138 -6.19 10.42 17.71
C LYS A 138 -6.45 10.56 16.20
N THR A 139 -7.68 10.38 15.72
CA THR A 139 -8.01 10.50 14.29
C THR A 139 -7.68 11.89 13.75
N VAL A 140 -7.90 12.96 14.52
CA VAL A 140 -7.63 14.34 14.07
C VAL A 140 -6.16 14.56 13.67
N PRO A 141 -5.16 14.30 14.54
CA PRO A 141 -3.76 14.47 14.14
C PRO A 141 -3.32 13.50 13.03
N ILE A 142 -3.88 12.29 12.97
CA ILE A 142 -3.60 11.33 11.89
C ILE A 142 -4.11 11.87 10.55
N LEU A 143 -5.38 12.32 10.52
CA LEU A 143 -6.01 12.83 9.31
C LEU A 143 -5.30 14.11 8.84
N GLY A 144 -4.90 14.97 9.78
CA GLY A 144 -4.09 16.16 9.48
C GLY A 144 -2.73 15.82 8.86
N ALA A 145 -2.01 14.84 9.39
CA ALA A 145 -0.73 14.40 8.83
C ALA A 145 -0.93 13.74 7.44
N THR A 146 -1.96 12.89 7.31
CA THR A 146 -2.34 12.24 6.04
C THR A 146 -2.67 13.28 4.98
N PHE A 147 -3.43 14.30 5.34
CA PHE A 147 -3.81 15.40 4.46
C PHE A 147 -2.58 16.19 4.00
N LEU A 148 -1.64 16.52 4.90
CA LEU A 148 -0.39 17.18 4.55
C LEU A 148 0.47 16.35 3.59
N ILE A 149 0.61 15.04 3.86
CA ILE A 149 1.31 14.12 2.95
C ILE A 149 0.58 14.09 1.59
N GLY A 150 -0.75 14.02 1.60
CA GLY A 150 -1.57 14.03 0.39
C GLY A 150 -1.36 15.28 -0.45
N ILE A 151 -1.29 16.47 0.16
CA ILE A 151 -0.96 17.72 -0.53
C ILE A 151 0.44 17.66 -1.14
N VAL A 152 1.42 17.10 -0.45
CA VAL A 152 2.79 17.02 -1.00
C VAL A 152 2.87 16.00 -2.13
N VAL A 153 2.13 14.90 -2.06
CA VAL A 153 2.17 13.87 -3.11
C VAL A 153 1.35 14.31 -4.33
N LEU A 154 0.14 14.82 -4.12
CA LEU A 154 -0.84 15.12 -5.18
C LEU A 154 -0.87 16.60 -5.59
N GLY A 155 -0.38 17.51 -4.76
CA GLY A 155 -0.56 18.95 -4.96
C GLY A 155 0.00 19.45 -6.28
N VAL A 156 1.24 19.11 -6.62
CA VAL A 156 1.83 19.54 -7.91
C VAL A 156 1.21 18.82 -9.10
N PRO A 157 0.98 17.50 -9.11
CA PRO A 157 0.25 16.86 -10.21
C PRO A 157 -1.14 17.46 -10.45
N VAL A 158 -1.85 17.85 -9.39
CA VAL A 158 -3.19 18.46 -9.50
C VAL A 158 -3.09 19.89 -10.03
N ILE A 159 -2.25 20.73 -9.41
CA ILE A 159 -2.06 22.13 -9.83
C ILE A 159 -1.54 22.18 -11.27
N PHE A 160 -0.54 21.36 -11.56
CA PHE A 160 0.09 21.34 -12.88
C PHE A 160 -0.77 20.64 -13.92
N GLY A 161 -1.52 19.59 -13.56
CA GLY A 161 -2.51 18.98 -14.44
C GLY A 161 -3.61 19.96 -14.81
N PHE A 162 -4.04 20.81 -13.88
CA PHE A 162 -5.01 21.88 -14.13
C PHE A 162 -4.46 22.92 -15.13
N PHE A 163 -3.24 23.43 -14.90
CA PHE A 163 -2.62 24.40 -15.81
C PHE A 163 -2.22 23.79 -17.17
N ALA A 164 -1.71 22.57 -17.17
CA ALA A 164 -1.33 21.86 -18.38
C ALA A 164 -2.55 21.50 -19.21
N PHE A 165 -3.71 21.19 -18.62
CA PHE A 165 -4.92 20.91 -19.39
C PHE A 165 -5.35 22.11 -20.24
N GLU A 166 -5.34 23.31 -19.64
CA GLU A 166 -5.72 24.54 -20.33
C GLU A 166 -4.72 24.92 -21.43
N PHE A 167 -3.41 24.73 -21.17
CA PHE A 167 -2.35 25.04 -22.13
C PHE A 167 -2.19 23.98 -23.24
N LEU A 168 -2.28 22.70 -22.90
CA LEU A 168 -2.23 21.56 -23.83
C LEU A 168 -3.40 21.63 -24.83
N PHE A 169 -4.59 22.06 -24.39
CA PHE A 169 -5.75 22.23 -25.27
C PHE A 169 -5.49 23.29 -26.35
N LEU A 170 -4.82 24.40 -26.00
CA LEU A 170 -4.45 25.45 -26.95
C LEU A 170 -3.37 25.01 -27.93
N GLU A 171 -2.43 24.17 -27.50
CA GLU A 171 -1.27 23.77 -28.31
C GLU A 171 -1.53 22.54 -29.19
N LEU A 172 -2.40 21.61 -28.76
CA LEU A 172 -2.94 20.56 -29.65
C LEU A 172 -3.70 21.15 -30.84
N ALA A 173 -4.36 22.32 -30.66
CA ALA A 173 -5.01 23.03 -31.75
C ALA A 173 -4.01 23.60 -32.80
N GLN A 174 -2.71 23.67 -32.49
CA GLN A 174 -1.67 24.25 -33.35
C GLN A 174 -0.59 23.25 -33.83
N SER A 175 -0.75 21.94 -33.57
CA SER A 175 0.06 20.83 -34.12
C SER A 175 1.56 20.78 -33.74
N ASN A 176 2.04 21.56 -32.77
CA ASN A 176 3.45 21.60 -32.33
C ASN A 176 3.72 20.82 -31.02
N ALA A 177 3.12 19.64 -30.87
CA ALA A 177 3.07 18.88 -29.61
C ALA A 177 4.36 18.19 -29.06
N PRO A 178 5.42 17.85 -29.83
CA PRO A 178 6.51 17.00 -29.32
C PRO A 178 7.30 17.55 -28.11
N PRO A 179 7.79 18.81 -28.11
CA PRO A 179 8.64 19.29 -27.01
C PRO A 179 7.88 19.44 -25.68
N PHE A 180 6.57 19.69 -25.73
CA PHE A 180 5.73 19.81 -24.54
C PHE A 180 5.57 18.47 -23.81
N ILE A 181 5.39 17.37 -24.55
CA ILE A 181 5.26 16.02 -23.99
C ILE A 181 6.54 15.62 -23.22
N PHE A 182 7.71 15.90 -23.79
CA PHE A 182 8.99 15.62 -23.11
C PHE A 182 9.20 16.47 -21.86
N GLY A 183 8.88 17.78 -21.92
CA GLY A 183 8.96 18.66 -20.75
C GLY A 183 8.01 18.25 -19.63
N PHE A 184 6.76 17.93 -19.98
CA PHE A 184 5.73 17.48 -19.05
C PHE A 184 6.11 16.15 -18.38
N GLY A 185 6.54 15.16 -19.18
CA GLY A 185 6.99 13.87 -18.69
C GLY A 185 8.19 13.98 -17.74
N GLY A 186 9.17 14.82 -18.10
CA GLY A 186 10.35 15.07 -17.26
C GLY A 186 9.99 15.68 -15.90
N MET A 187 9.04 16.62 -15.87
CA MET A 187 8.64 17.27 -14.63
C MET A 187 7.83 16.34 -13.70
N ILE A 188 6.92 15.53 -14.26
CA ILE A 188 6.22 14.49 -13.50
C ILE A 188 7.21 13.48 -12.92
N ALA A 189 8.20 13.05 -13.70
CA ALA A 189 9.23 12.14 -13.23
C ALA A 189 10.02 12.75 -12.06
N ALA A 190 10.46 14.02 -12.18
CA ALA A 190 11.14 14.72 -11.11
C ALA A 190 10.27 14.85 -9.85
N TRP A 191 8.99 15.21 -10.00
CA TRP A 191 8.06 15.28 -8.87
C TRP A 191 7.84 13.92 -8.19
N SER A 192 7.77 12.85 -8.99
CA SER A 192 7.62 11.48 -8.48
C SER A 192 8.81 11.09 -7.59
N VAL A 193 10.03 11.45 -7.99
CA VAL A 193 11.25 11.22 -7.19
C VAL A 193 11.20 12.02 -5.88
N ILE A 194 10.82 13.30 -5.93
CA ILE A 194 10.69 14.15 -4.73
C ILE A 194 9.61 13.59 -3.79
N SER A 195 8.45 13.21 -4.33
CA SER A 195 7.36 12.60 -3.58
C SER A 195 7.80 11.32 -2.90
N MET A 196 8.49 10.44 -3.62
CA MET A 196 9.03 9.19 -3.09
C MET A 196 10.01 9.44 -1.93
N TYR A 197 10.88 10.44 -2.06
CA TYR A 197 11.79 10.85 -0.99
C TYR A 197 11.04 11.25 0.29
N PHE A 198 10.00 12.08 0.18
CA PHE A 198 9.20 12.52 1.33
C PHE A 198 8.33 11.41 1.92
N VAL A 199 7.75 10.54 1.08
CA VAL A 199 6.97 9.39 1.54
C VAL A 199 7.82 8.47 2.42
N VAL A 200 9.06 8.18 2.03
CA VAL A 200 9.97 7.36 2.86
C VAL A 200 10.33 8.10 4.15
N LYS A 201 10.64 9.41 4.08
CA LYS A 201 10.97 10.21 5.27
C LYS A 201 9.84 10.31 6.29
N TRP A 202 8.60 10.37 5.82
CA TRP A 202 7.42 10.49 6.68
C TRP A 202 6.76 9.15 6.98
N SER A 203 7.32 8.05 6.51
CA SER A 203 6.71 6.73 6.63
C SER A 203 6.45 6.24 8.07
N LEU A 204 7.17 6.81 9.05
CA LEU A 204 7.09 6.46 10.48
C LEU A 204 6.24 7.43 11.31
N TYR A 205 5.49 8.34 10.67
CA TYR A 205 4.74 9.37 11.39
C TYR A 205 3.61 8.78 12.26
N ASN A 206 2.97 7.68 11.82
CA ASN A 206 1.90 7.00 12.55
C ASN A 206 2.37 6.51 13.93
N GLN A 207 3.60 6.00 14.00
CA GLN A 207 4.25 5.55 15.23
C GLN A 207 4.54 6.72 16.16
N GLY A 208 5.02 7.86 15.64
CA GLY A 208 5.23 9.07 16.45
C GLY A 208 3.95 9.63 17.07
N ILE A 209 2.82 9.58 16.34
CA ILE A 209 1.52 10.00 16.88
C ILE A 209 1.03 9.02 17.96
N MET A 210 1.19 7.71 17.74
CA MET A 210 0.65 6.68 18.63
C MET A 210 1.48 6.43 19.87
N ILE A 211 2.81 6.38 19.74
CA ILE A 211 3.75 6.04 20.81
C ILE A 211 4.09 7.30 21.61
N GLU A 212 4.43 8.40 20.95
CA GLU A 212 4.90 9.64 21.59
C GLU A 212 3.78 10.69 21.76
N ASN A 213 2.53 10.38 21.38
CA ASN A 213 1.37 11.28 21.49
C ASN A 213 1.58 12.66 20.81
N LEU A 214 2.39 12.71 19.76
CA LEU A 214 2.75 13.96 19.07
C LEU A 214 1.61 14.53 18.21
N SER A 215 1.65 15.84 17.95
CA SER A 215 0.80 16.47 16.94
C SER A 215 1.27 16.15 15.52
N ALA A 216 0.41 16.29 14.52
CA ALA A 216 0.67 15.95 13.11
C ALA A 216 2.05 16.45 12.61
N VAL A 217 2.31 17.75 12.74
CA VAL A 217 3.55 18.37 12.27
C VAL A 217 4.77 17.89 13.06
N ARG A 218 4.64 17.72 14.38
CA ARG A 218 5.74 17.22 15.23
C ARG A 218 6.07 15.76 14.91
N ALA A 219 5.06 14.93 14.62
CA ALA A 219 5.26 13.55 14.21
C ALA A 219 5.98 13.45 12.86
N LEU A 220 5.63 14.30 11.88
CA LEU A 220 6.33 14.34 10.58
C LEU A 220 7.79 14.78 10.73
N ARG A 221 8.04 15.82 11.55
CA ARG A 221 9.39 16.29 11.85
C ARG A 221 10.20 15.18 12.53
N ARG A 222 9.66 14.56 13.57
CA ARG A 222 10.28 13.44 14.29
C ARG A 222 10.61 12.28 13.37
N SER A 223 9.67 11.89 12.49
CA SER A 223 9.90 10.86 11.47
C SER A 223 11.07 11.22 10.56
N SER A 224 11.15 12.49 10.11
CA SER A 224 12.24 12.93 9.24
C SER A 224 13.61 12.97 9.92
N GLU A 225 13.65 13.18 11.25
CA GLU A 225 14.87 13.15 12.06
C GLU A 225 15.36 11.72 12.29
N LEU A 226 14.43 10.76 12.48
CA LEU A 226 14.74 9.34 12.62
C LEU A 226 15.22 8.72 11.30
N VAL A 227 14.66 9.14 10.17
CA VAL A 227 15.04 8.66 8.84
C VAL A 227 16.25 9.45 8.30
N ARG A 228 17.42 9.22 8.89
CA ARG A 228 18.72 9.75 8.39
C ARG A 228 19.14 9.06 7.09
N SER A 229 20.10 9.65 6.37
CA SER A 229 20.53 9.24 5.02
C SER A 229 20.85 7.74 4.87
N ARG A 230 21.51 7.12 5.86
CA ARG A 230 21.79 5.67 5.86
C ARG A 230 20.54 4.82 6.08
N THR A 231 19.72 5.17 7.07
CA THR A 231 18.46 4.47 7.38
C THR A 231 17.44 4.63 6.26
N TRP A 232 17.47 5.74 5.52
CA TRP A 232 16.58 6.01 4.40
C TRP A 232 16.66 4.91 3.32
N TRP A 233 17.86 4.50 2.92
CA TRP A 233 18.04 3.42 1.95
C TRP A 233 17.54 2.07 2.47
N ARG A 234 17.73 1.81 3.76
CA ARG A 234 17.22 0.60 4.41
C ARG A 234 15.70 0.57 4.40
N LEU A 235 15.05 1.67 4.78
CA LEU A 235 13.60 1.80 4.76
C LEU A 235 13.06 1.71 3.33
N LEU A 236 13.70 2.40 2.39
CA LEU A 236 13.32 2.33 0.99
C LEU A 236 13.37 0.89 0.46
N GLY A 237 14.46 0.15 0.73
CA GLY A 237 14.60 -1.24 0.31
C GLY A 237 13.52 -2.14 0.91
N ILE A 238 13.18 -1.93 2.19
CA ILE A 238 12.09 -2.65 2.86
C ILE A 238 10.73 -2.32 2.22
N TYR A 239 10.44 -1.04 1.95
CA TYR A 239 9.22 -0.62 1.28
C TYR A 239 9.11 -1.18 -0.15
N LEU A 240 10.22 -1.22 -0.88
CA LEU A 240 10.28 -1.78 -2.23
C LEU A 240 10.05 -3.29 -2.19
N LEU A 241 10.69 -4.01 -1.27
CA LEU A 241 10.49 -5.45 -1.08
C LEU A 241 9.04 -5.75 -0.71
N LEU A 242 8.46 -5.00 0.22
CA LEU A 242 7.10 -5.22 0.70
C LEU A 242 6.05 -4.87 -0.38
N SER A 243 6.31 -3.83 -1.17
CA SER A 243 5.53 -3.49 -2.37
C SER A 243 5.60 -4.59 -3.44
N LEU A 244 6.79 -5.18 -3.65
CA LEU A 244 6.98 -6.29 -4.56
C LEU A 244 6.19 -7.52 -4.09
N VAL A 245 6.31 -7.90 -2.82
CA VAL A 245 5.54 -9.00 -2.22
C VAL A 245 4.04 -8.75 -2.34
N TYR A 246 3.59 -7.53 -2.04
CA TYR A 246 2.19 -7.13 -2.21
C TYR A 246 1.72 -7.28 -3.67
N THR A 247 2.53 -6.83 -4.63
CA THR A 247 2.20 -6.87 -6.06
C THR A 247 2.12 -8.30 -6.56
N VAL A 248 3.09 -9.15 -6.21
CA VAL A 248 3.10 -10.57 -6.58
C VAL A 248 1.91 -11.28 -5.96
N LEU A 249 1.68 -11.11 -4.65
CA LEU A 249 0.57 -11.75 -3.95
C LEU A 249 -0.79 -11.32 -4.51
N THR A 250 -0.95 -10.02 -4.77
CA THR A 250 -2.16 -9.47 -5.38
C THR A 250 -2.38 -10.05 -6.77
N SER A 251 -1.35 -10.03 -7.62
CA SER A 251 -1.44 -10.52 -9.00
C SER A 251 -1.78 -12.01 -9.05
N VAL A 252 -1.17 -12.83 -8.17
CA VAL A 252 -1.46 -14.27 -8.05
C VAL A 252 -2.88 -14.52 -7.58
N LEU A 253 -3.26 -13.96 -6.42
CA LEU A 253 -4.53 -14.29 -5.78
C LEU A 253 -5.71 -13.69 -6.56
N LEU A 254 -5.57 -12.46 -7.05
CA LEU A 254 -6.60 -11.81 -7.85
C LEU A 254 -6.67 -12.45 -9.26
N GLY A 255 -5.52 -12.79 -9.86
CA GLY A 255 -5.47 -13.55 -11.12
C GLY A 255 -6.16 -14.91 -11.01
N LEU A 256 -5.89 -15.66 -9.93
CA LEU A 256 -6.56 -16.93 -9.64
C LEU A 256 -8.06 -16.76 -9.40
N THR A 257 -8.45 -15.71 -8.67
CA THR A 257 -9.86 -15.38 -8.42
C THR A 257 -10.59 -15.09 -9.73
N ILE A 258 -9.99 -14.29 -10.60
CA ILE A 258 -10.55 -13.99 -11.92
C ILE A 258 -10.61 -15.25 -12.79
N ALA A 259 -9.57 -16.09 -12.77
CA ALA A 259 -9.58 -17.36 -13.49
C ALA A 259 -10.72 -18.26 -13.00
N PHE A 260 -10.94 -18.33 -11.69
CA PHE A 260 -12.07 -19.09 -11.12
C PHE A 260 -13.42 -18.49 -11.51
N LEU A 261 -13.57 -17.16 -11.38
CA LEU A 261 -14.79 -16.45 -11.78
C LEU A 261 -15.09 -16.64 -13.27
N SER A 262 -14.08 -16.79 -14.13
CA SER A 262 -14.27 -16.99 -15.56
C SER A 262 -14.95 -18.31 -15.95
N PHE A 263 -15.01 -19.29 -15.04
CA PHE A 263 -15.82 -20.50 -15.25
C PHE A 263 -17.30 -20.27 -14.99
N VAL A 264 -17.66 -19.22 -14.24
CA VAL A 264 -19.02 -18.90 -13.80
C VAL A 264 -19.59 -17.69 -14.56
N VAL A 265 -18.73 -16.71 -14.88
CA VAL A 265 -19.07 -15.46 -15.56
C VAL A 265 -18.70 -15.55 -17.05
N PRO A 266 -19.67 -15.53 -17.98
CA PRO A 266 -19.37 -15.52 -19.42
C PRO A 266 -18.56 -14.29 -19.87
N GLU A 267 -18.75 -13.13 -19.22
CA GLU A 267 -18.03 -11.87 -19.51
C GLU A 267 -16.50 -12.00 -19.36
N LEU A 268 -16.03 -12.98 -18.59
CA LEU A 268 -14.60 -13.20 -18.31
C LEU A 268 -13.98 -14.32 -19.17
N ILE A 269 -14.75 -14.93 -20.08
CA ILE A 269 -14.24 -15.97 -20.99
C ILE A 269 -12.99 -15.52 -21.76
N PRO A 270 -12.91 -14.30 -22.33
CA PRO A 270 -11.70 -13.87 -23.04
C PRO A 270 -10.47 -13.80 -22.12
N LEU A 271 -10.70 -13.47 -20.84
CA LEU A 271 -9.65 -13.40 -19.83
C LEU A 271 -9.21 -14.79 -19.38
N ARG A 272 -10.09 -15.80 -19.41
CA ARG A 272 -9.76 -17.21 -19.14
C ARG A 272 -8.70 -17.73 -20.11
N GLU A 273 -8.93 -17.52 -21.41
CA GLU A 273 -8.02 -17.98 -22.46
C GLU A 273 -6.65 -17.31 -22.36
N ALA A 274 -6.66 -16.02 -22.00
CA ALA A 274 -5.46 -15.26 -21.72
C ALA A 274 -4.71 -15.76 -20.47
N LEU A 275 -5.42 -16.05 -19.37
CA LEU A 275 -4.84 -16.50 -18.10
C LEU A 275 -4.34 -17.96 -18.14
N LEU A 276 -4.92 -18.82 -18.98
CA LEU A 276 -4.46 -20.21 -19.14
C LEU A 276 -3.22 -20.34 -20.06
N SER A 277 -2.80 -19.24 -20.70
CA SER A 277 -1.61 -19.19 -21.52
C SER A 277 -0.31 -19.18 -20.68
N SER A 278 0.83 -19.52 -21.30
CA SER A 278 2.17 -19.38 -20.71
C SER A 278 2.49 -17.95 -20.24
N ARG A 279 1.70 -16.97 -20.67
CA ARG A 279 1.72 -15.56 -20.23
C ARG A 279 1.30 -15.33 -18.78
N LEU A 280 0.72 -16.33 -18.09
CA LEU A 280 0.47 -16.26 -16.65
C LEU A 280 1.77 -16.02 -15.86
N ILE A 281 2.89 -16.59 -16.33
CA ILE A 281 4.21 -16.36 -15.71
C ILE A 281 4.60 -14.88 -15.85
N GLY A 282 4.30 -14.25 -16.99
CA GLY A 282 4.51 -12.80 -17.17
C GLY A 282 3.69 -11.94 -16.21
N LEU A 283 2.48 -12.40 -15.86
CA LEU A 283 1.62 -11.78 -14.85
C LEU A 283 2.23 -11.83 -13.44
N LEU A 284 3.03 -12.85 -13.13
CA LEU A 284 3.74 -12.96 -11.84
C LEU A 284 4.88 -11.94 -11.70
N PHE A 285 5.54 -11.59 -12.80
CA PHE A 285 6.70 -10.70 -12.83
C PHE A 285 6.32 -9.33 -13.41
N PHE A 286 5.46 -8.59 -12.70
CA PHE A 286 5.02 -7.20 -13.02
C PHE A 286 4.06 -7.05 -14.21
N GLY A 287 3.60 -8.14 -14.81
CA GLY A 287 2.58 -8.13 -15.84
C GLY A 287 1.18 -7.89 -15.26
N TYR A 288 0.34 -7.22 -16.03
CA TYR A 288 -1.11 -7.20 -15.80
C TYR A 288 -1.84 -7.55 -17.09
N ALA A 289 -2.98 -8.20 -16.93
CA ALA A 289 -3.98 -8.35 -17.97
C ALA A 289 -5.07 -7.31 -17.72
N LYS A 290 -5.37 -6.49 -18.73
CA LYS A 290 -6.50 -5.57 -18.76
C LYS A 290 -7.49 -6.14 -19.79
N ILE A 291 -8.74 -6.33 -19.37
CA ILE A 291 -9.84 -6.63 -20.29
C ILE A 291 -10.75 -5.43 -20.36
N THR A 292 -11.12 -5.06 -21.58
CA THR A 292 -12.13 -4.03 -21.84
C THR A 292 -13.43 -4.74 -22.21
N VAL A 293 -14.48 -4.50 -21.43
CA VAL A 293 -15.81 -5.11 -21.59
C VAL A 293 -16.79 -4.04 -22.04
N GLU A 294 -17.66 -4.40 -22.99
CA GLU A 294 -18.79 -3.56 -23.40
C GLU A 294 -19.89 -3.65 -22.34
N GLY A 295 -20.20 -2.52 -21.71
CA GLY A 295 -21.21 -2.45 -20.65
C GLY A 295 -20.68 -2.77 -19.24
N ALA A 296 -21.45 -2.34 -18.24
CA ALA A 296 -21.05 -2.46 -16.85
C ALA A 296 -21.06 -3.93 -16.38
N PRO A 297 -19.96 -4.43 -15.79
CA PRO A 297 -19.88 -5.80 -15.29
C PRO A 297 -20.95 -6.05 -14.23
N MET A 298 -21.29 -7.33 -14.02
CA MET A 298 -22.25 -7.69 -12.99
C MET A 298 -21.75 -7.28 -11.59
N LEU A 299 -22.65 -6.78 -10.74
CA LEU A 299 -22.32 -6.28 -9.40
C LEU A 299 -21.64 -7.34 -8.53
N TRP A 300 -22.03 -8.60 -8.66
CA TRP A 300 -21.43 -9.71 -7.91
C TRP A 300 -19.99 -10.00 -8.35
N THR A 301 -19.66 -9.84 -9.64
CA THR A 301 -18.28 -9.97 -10.16
C THR A 301 -17.39 -8.91 -9.53
N VAL A 302 -17.84 -7.66 -9.52
CA VAL A 302 -17.12 -6.54 -8.90
C VAL A 302 -16.99 -6.76 -7.39
N ALA A 303 -18.06 -7.14 -6.72
CA ALA A 303 -18.04 -7.44 -5.28
C ALA A 303 -17.05 -8.56 -4.95
N ALA A 304 -16.95 -9.62 -5.76
CA ALA A 304 -16.00 -10.71 -5.56
C ALA A 304 -14.55 -10.23 -5.71
N ILE A 305 -14.24 -9.48 -6.77
CA ILE A 305 -12.89 -8.94 -7.01
C ILE A 305 -12.50 -7.94 -5.89
N CYS A 306 -13.40 -7.02 -5.53
CA CYS A 306 -13.19 -6.08 -4.42
C CYS A 306 -12.98 -6.79 -3.08
N SER A 307 -13.74 -7.87 -2.83
CA SER A 307 -13.62 -8.65 -1.59
C SER A 307 -12.26 -9.31 -1.48
N VAL A 308 -11.78 -9.95 -2.56
CA VAL A 308 -10.45 -10.56 -2.57
C VAL A 308 -9.35 -9.50 -2.42
N GLN A 309 -9.43 -8.39 -3.15
CA GLN A 309 -8.47 -7.28 -3.02
C GLN A 309 -8.42 -6.73 -1.59
N THR A 310 -9.59 -6.54 -0.97
CA THR A 310 -9.72 -6.06 0.41
C THR A 310 -9.14 -7.08 1.38
N LEU A 311 -9.37 -8.38 1.17
CA LEU A 311 -8.86 -9.45 2.02
C LEU A 311 -7.33 -9.57 1.95
N ILE A 312 -6.75 -9.46 0.76
CA ILE A 312 -5.29 -9.45 0.56
C ILE A 312 -4.67 -8.27 1.30
N SER A 313 -5.26 -7.09 1.12
CA SER A 313 -4.83 -5.88 1.81
C SER A 313 -4.95 -6.02 3.32
N ALA A 314 -6.06 -6.58 3.82
CA ALA A 314 -6.29 -6.82 5.24
C ALA A 314 -5.31 -7.82 5.85
N ALA A 315 -4.90 -8.85 5.12
CA ALA A 315 -3.91 -9.82 5.57
C ALA A 315 -2.49 -9.22 5.65
N LEU A 316 -2.14 -8.32 4.73
CA LEU A 316 -0.81 -7.69 4.67
C LEU A 316 -0.66 -6.50 5.62
N THR A 317 -1.75 -5.80 5.96
CA THR A 317 -1.70 -4.60 6.81
C THR A 317 -1.07 -4.87 8.20
N PRO A 318 -1.41 -5.95 8.94
CA PRO A 318 -0.77 -6.27 10.23
C PRO A 318 0.73 -6.52 10.13
N ILE A 319 1.18 -7.17 9.05
CA ILE A 319 2.61 -7.41 8.80
C ILE A 319 3.33 -6.06 8.62
N TRP A 320 2.72 -5.16 7.84
CA TRP A 320 3.24 -3.81 7.64
C TRP A 320 3.27 -3.00 8.94
N ALA A 321 2.22 -3.04 9.74
CA ALA A 321 2.14 -2.38 11.04
C ALA A 321 3.21 -2.89 12.01
N SER A 322 3.40 -4.20 12.09
CA SER A 322 4.41 -4.82 12.95
C SER A 322 5.83 -4.44 12.54
N LEU A 323 6.13 -4.52 11.24
CA LEU A 323 7.44 -4.19 10.69
C LEU A 323 7.80 -2.72 10.93
N THR A 324 6.89 -1.81 10.61
CA THR A 324 7.11 -0.37 10.78
C THR A 324 7.21 0.03 12.25
N THR A 325 6.45 -0.63 13.14
CA THR A 325 6.58 -0.44 14.60
C THR A 325 7.93 -0.91 15.12
N HIS A 326 8.42 -2.07 14.66
CA HIS A 326 9.73 -2.57 15.05
C HIS A 326 10.84 -1.61 14.62
N LEU A 327 10.83 -1.21 13.35
CA LEU A 327 11.81 -0.28 12.79
C LEU A 327 11.81 1.06 13.53
N TYR A 328 10.64 1.55 13.91
CA TYR A 328 10.53 2.75 14.74
C TYR A 328 11.22 2.57 16.09
N THR A 329 10.91 1.49 16.82
CA THR A 329 11.49 1.25 18.15
C THR A 329 13.01 1.07 18.11
N GLU A 330 13.53 0.43 17.06
CA GLU A 330 14.97 0.27 16.84
C GLU A 330 15.66 1.62 16.63
N GLN A 331 15.08 2.47 15.78
CA GLN A 331 15.65 3.80 15.49
C GLN A 331 15.59 4.74 16.69
N VAL A 332 14.53 4.69 17.50
CA VAL A 332 14.45 5.46 18.75
C VAL A 332 15.52 5.00 19.74
N GLY A 333 15.75 3.68 19.86
CA GLY A 333 16.79 3.13 20.73
C GLY A 333 18.21 3.57 20.35
N GLU A 334 18.55 3.51 19.05
CA GLU A 334 19.84 3.97 18.53
C GLU A 334 20.05 5.48 18.77
N HIS A 335 18.99 6.28 18.62
CA HIS A 335 19.08 7.73 18.82
C HIS A 335 19.32 8.11 20.29
N THR A 336 18.77 7.36 21.25
CA THR A 336 19.02 7.61 22.68
C THR A 336 20.46 7.23 23.08
N GLN A 337 21.02 6.18 22.48
CA GLN A 337 22.43 5.81 22.70
C GLN A 337 23.42 6.83 22.12
N GLN A 338 23.12 7.44 20.97
CA GLN A 338 24.00 8.47 20.40
C GLN A 338 24.01 9.82 21.16
N VAL A 339 22.98 10.12 21.95
CA VAL A 339 22.90 11.37 22.73
C VAL A 339 23.54 11.22 24.12
N SER A 340 23.81 9.98 24.56
CA SER A 340 24.42 9.65 25.85
C SER A 340 25.93 9.41 25.77
N VAL A 341 26.54 9.59 24.59
CA VAL A 341 27.99 9.52 24.33
C VAL A 341 28.49 10.90 23.94
#